data_AF-A0A5B0DJL6-F1
#
_entry.id   AF-A0A5B0DJL6-F1
#
_cell.length_a   1.000
_cell.length_b   1.000
_cell.length_c   1.000
_cell.angle_alpha   90.00
_cell.angle_beta   90.00
_cell.angle_gamma   90.00
#
_symmetry.space_group_name_H-M   'P 1'
#
loop_
_entity.id
_entity.type
_entity.pdbx_description
1 polymer ?
#
loop_
_entity_poly.entity_id
_entity_poly.type
_entity_poly.pdbx_seq_one_letter_code
_entity_poly.pdbx_strand_id
1 'polypeptide(L)' 'MKQADLLAGKIVNSKEFAHDLMEAAQLSNTKKVDELILSTGITLKIKTYFSPTGIRIELTNAGNEGSCCNLLMTLKW' A
#
# COMPACT_ATOMS: atom_id res chain seq x y z
N MET A 1 -10.82 -5.29 5.67
CA MET A 1 -10.10 -4.46 6.68
C MET A 1 -8.85 -5.15 7.22
N LYS A 2 -8.88 -6.42 7.67
CA LYS A 2 -7.68 -7.16 8.15
C LYS A 2 -6.40 -7.07 7.29
N GLN A 3 -6.53 -6.97 5.96
CA GLN A 3 -5.36 -6.83 5.08
C GLN A 3 -4.68 -5.46 5.15
N ALA A 4 -5.44 -4.40 5.44
CA ALA A 4 -4.86 -3.07 5.67
C ALA A 4 -4.01 -3.05 6.93
N ASP A 5 -4.38 -3.83 7.95
CA ASP A 5 -3.63 -3.97 9.19
C ASP A 5 -2.26 -4.63 8.94
N LEU A 6 -2.13 -5.50 7.94
CA LEU A 6 -0.83 -6.09 7.56
C LEU A 6 0.13 -5.01 7.05
N LEU A 7 -0.34 -4.16 6.14
CA LEU A 7 0.46 -3.06 5.61
C LEU A 7 0.75 -1.99 6.65
N ALA A 8 -0.28 -1.51 7.36
CA ALA A 8 -0.11 -0.52 8.42
C ALA A 8 0.84 -1.04 9.51
N GLY A 9 0.67 -2.29 9.92
CA GLY A 9 1.53 -2.97 10.88
C GLY A 9 2.97 -3.08 10.38
N LYS A 10 3.19 -3.41 9.10
CA LYS A 10 4.55 -3.48 8.54
C LYS A 10 5.22 -2.11 8.50
N ILE A 11 4.49 -1.06 8.11
CA ILE A 11 4.98 0.33 8.08
C ILE A 11 5.38 0.79 9.49
N VAL A 12 4.54 0.54 10.50
CA VAL A 12 4.80 0.98 11.88
C VAL A 12 5.95 0.21 12.53
N ASN A 13 6.04 -1.10 12.29
CA ASN A 13 6.98 -1.96 13.00
C ASN A 13 8.33 -2.17 12.30
N SER A 14 8.49 -1.74 11.04
CA SER A 14 9.73 -1.88 10.28
C SER A 14 10.14 -0.56 9.65
N LYS A 15 11.12 0.10 10.29
CA LYS A 15 11.69 1.37 9.81
C LYS A 15 12.32 1.24 8.41
N GLU A 16 12.99 0.12 8.17
CA GLU A 16 13.58 -0.21 6.85
C GLU A 16 12.48 -0.30 5.78
N PHE A 17 11.41 -1.06 6.03
CA PHE A 17 10.29 -1.14 5.09
C PHE A 17 9.65 0.22 4.82
N ALA A 18 9.42 1.02 5.87
CA ALA A 18 8.85 2.36 5.72
C ALA A 18 9.74 3.29 4.90
N HIS A 19 11.07 3.22 5.10
CA HIS A 19 12.05 3.97 4.31
C HIS A 19 12.02 3.54 2.84
N ASP A 20 12.13 2.24 2.56
CA ASP A 20 12.15 1.71 1.19
C ASP A 20 10.86 2.01 0.43
N LEU A 21 9.71 1.91 1.11
CA LEU A 21 8.41 2.25 0.54
C LEU A 21 8.34 3.74 0.19
N MET A 22 8.83 4.61 1.08
CA MET A 22 8.86 6.06 0.86
C MET A 22 9.80 6.42 -0.29
N GLU A 23 11.01 5.87 -0.32
CA GLU A 23 12.00 6.11 -1.37
C GLU A 23 11.47 5.67 -2.74
N ALA A 24 10.93 4.44 -2.83
CA ALA A 24 10.33 3.94 -4.06
C ALA A 24 9.15 4.80 -4.53
N ALA A 25 8.32 5.27 -3.59
CA ALA A 25 7.21 6.17 -3.89
C ALA A 25 7.67 7.54 -4.39
N GLN A 26 8.70 8.13 -3.77
CA GLN A 26 9.27 9.42 -4.18
C GLN A 26 9.92 9.35 -5.57
N LEU A 27 10.52 8.20 -5.91
CA LEU A 27 11.05 7.93 -7.26
C LEU A 27 9.97 7.54 -8.28
N SER A 28 8.69 7.56 -7.89
CA SER A 28 7.56 7.10 -8.73
C SER A 28 7.72 5.67 -9.27
N ASN A 29 8.49 4.83 -8.56
CA ASN A 29 8.76 3.45 -8.95
C ASN A 29 7.60 2.55 -8.55
N THR A 30 6.51 2.65 -9.32
CA THR A 30 5.24 1.93 -9.09
C THR A 30 5.46 0.43 -8.92
N LYS A 31 6.30 -0.19 -9.77
CA LYS A 31 6.60 -1.62 -9.70
C LYS A 31 7.19 -2.02 -8.35
N LYS A 32 8.19 -1.27 -7.87
CA LYS A 32 8.85 -1.55 -6.59
C LYS A 32 7.89 -1.35 -5.41
N VAL A 33 7.06 -0.31 -5.46
CA VAL A 33 6.02 -0.06 -4.46
C VAL A 33 5.04 -1.21 -4.39
N ASP A 34 4.54 -1.68 -5.53
CA ASP A 34 3.61 -2.80 -5.59
C ASP A 34 4.24 -4.08 -5.04
N GLU A 35 5.50 -4.38 -5.40
CA GLU A 35 6.26 -5.51 -4.85
C GLU A 35 6.40 -5.43 -3.32
N LEU A 36 6.74 -4.24 -2.80
CA LEU A 36 6.85 -4.01 -1.35
C LEU A 36 5.50 -4.21 -0.65
N ILE A 37 4.41 -3.64 -1.17
CA ILE A 37 3.08 -3.79 -0.57
C ILE A 37 2.63 -5.26 -0.60
N LEU A 38 2.82 -5.96 -1.71
CA LEU A 38 2.46 -7.38 -1.82
C LEU A 38 3.31 -8.27 -0.90
N SER A 39 4.56 -7.91 -0.63
CA SER A 39 5.42 -8.63 0.32
C SER A 39 4.90 -8.63 1.76
N THR A 40 3.95 -7.76 2.09
CA THR A 40 3.28 -7.73 3.41
C THR A 40 2.24 -8.85 3.59
N GLY A 41 1.93 -9.61 2.54
CA GLY A 41 0.91 -10.66 2.55
C GLY A 41 -0.48 -10.19 2.15
N ILE A 42 -0.61 -8.94 1.64
CA ILE A 42 -1.84 -8.47 1.01
C ILE A 42 -2.11 -9.30 -0.25
N THR A 43 -3.36 -9.74 -0.40
CA THR A 43 -3.84 -10.50 -1.56
C THR A 43 -4.91 -9.76 -2.35
N LEU A 44 -5.42 -8.65 -1.81
CA LEU A 44 -6.34 -7.75 -2.54
C LEU A 44 -5.62 -7.04 -3.68
N LYS A 45 -6.40 -6.63 -4.68
CA LYS A 45 -5.90 -5.76 -5.73
C LYS A 45 -5.58 -4.39 -5.13
N ILE A 46 -4.43 -3.85 -5.51
CA ILE A 46 -3.96 -2.53 -5.07
C ILE A 46 -3.84 -1.58 -6.26
N LYS A 47 -4.05 -0.29 -6.01
CA LYS A 47 -3.63 0.81 -6.88
C LYS A 47 -2.94 1.87 -6.06
N THR A 48 -1.79 2.35 -6.53
CA THR A 48 -1.01 3.37 -5.83
C THR A 48 -0.94 4.66 -6.64
N TYR A 49 -1.06 5.78 -5.94
CA TYR A 49 -0.91 7.12 -6.48
C TYR A 49 0.13 7.88 -5.67
N PHE A 50 1.06 8.53 -6.35
CA PHE A 50 2.19 9.19 -5.73
C PHE A 50 2.07 10.71 -5.85
N SER A 51 2.55 11.39 -4.82
CA SER A 51 2.76 12.83 -4.82
C SER A 51 4.06 13.13 -4.08
N PRO A 52 4.67 14.32 -4.25
CA PRO A 52 5.86 14.68 -3.49
C PRO A 52 5.68 14.64 -1.97
N THR A 53 4.43 14.71 -1.47
CA THR A 53 4.09 14.75 -0.04
C THR A 53 3.51 13.45 0.50
N GLY A 54 3.38 12.40 -0.31
CA GLY A 54 2.77 11.17 0.17
C GLY A 54 2.37 10.18 -0.91
N ILE A 55 1.97 9.00 -0.45
CA ILE A 55 1.41 7.91 -1.24
C ILE A 55 -0.04 7.66 -0.83
N ARG A 56 -0.91 7.47 -1.82
CA ARG A 56 -2.27 7.01 -1.64
C ARG A 56 -2.41 5.59 -2.19
N ILE A 57 -2.87 4.68 -1.36
CA ILE A 57 -3.01 3.25 -1.66
C ILE A 57 -4.50 2.91 -1.61
N GLU A 58 -5.04 2.41 -2.71
CA GLU A 58 -6.41 1.93 -2.79
C GLU A 58 -6.40 0.40 -2.81
N LEU A 59 -7.05 -0.22 -1.83
CA LEU A 59 -7.27 -1.66 -1.77
C LEU A 59 -8.71 -1.96 -2.19
N THR A 60 -8.90 -2.83 -3.17
CA THR A 60 -10.23 -3.21 -3.66
C THR A 60 -10.44 -4.72 -3.67
N ASN A 61 -11.65 -5.14 -3.31
CA ASN A 61 -12.11 -6.52 -3.45
C ASN A 61 -12.91 -6.76 -4.74
N ALA A 62 -12.84 -5.84 -5.72
CA ALA A 62 -13.54 -5.96 -7.00
C ALA A 62 -13.15 -7.26 -7.75
N GLY A 63 -14.15 -8.09 -8.00
CA GLY A 63 -14.02 -9.39 -8.67
C GLY A 63 -14.03 -10.62 -7.75
N ASN A 64 -14.15 -10.44 -6.43
CA ASN A 64 -14.41 -11.51 -5.47
C ASN A 64 -15.88 -11.52 -5.03
N GLU A 65 -16.40 -12.66 -4.55
CA GLU A 65 -17.71 -12.72 -3.90
C GLU A 65 -17.76 -11.71 -2.73
N GLY A 66 -18.78 -10.85 -2.71
CA GLY A 66 -18.90 -9.76 -1.72
C GLY A 66 -18.18 -8.45 -2.08
N SER A 67 -17.90 -8.20 -3.37
CA SER A 67 -17.43 -6.92 -3.91
C SER A 67 -18.32 -5.75 -3.47
N CYS A 68 -17.93 -5.02 -2.43
CA CYS A 68 -18.73 -3.94 -1.85
C CYS A 68 -17.94 -2.66 -1.61
N CYS A 69 -16.60 -2.75 -1.52
CA CYS A 69 -15.88 -1.81 -0.68
C CYS A 69 -14.45 -1.58 -1.17
N ASN A 70 -14.11 -0.31 -1.38
CA ASN A 70 -12.75 0.15 -1.57
C ASN A 70 -12.25 0.80 -0.28
N LEU A 71 -11.01 0.50 0.10
CA LEU A 71 -10.34 1.17 1.20
C LEU A 71 -9.24 2.06 0.64
N LEU A 72 -9.26 3.33 1.03
CA LEU A 72 -8.24 4.31 0.70
C LEU A 72 -7.38 4.60 1.93
N MET A 73 -6.10 4.35 1.81
CA MET A 73 -5.09 4.69 2.80
C MET A 73 -4.18 5.77 2.22
N THR A 74 -3.88 6.80 3.00
CA THR A 74 -2.91 7.82 2.60
C THR A 74 -1.83 7.90 3.66
N LEU A 75 -0.58 7.70 3.24
CA LEU A 75 0.60 7.92 4.07
C LEU A 75 1.25 9.22 3.61
N LYS A 76 1.49 10.11 4.57
CA LYS A 76 2.15 11.40 4.37
C LYS A 76 3.52 11.38 5.04
N TRP A 77 4.43 12.16 4.49
CA TRP A 77 5.77 12.42 5.03
C TRP A 77 6.05 13.92 4.96
#